data_AF-A0A9W8AE39-F1
#
_entry.id   AF-A0A9W8AE39-F1
#
_cell.length_a   1.000
_cell.length_b   1.000
_cell.length_c   1.000
_cell.angle_alpha   90.00
_cell.angle_beta   90.00
_cell.angle_gamma   90.00
#
_symmetry.space_group_name_H-M   'P 1'
#
loop_
_entity.id
_entity.type
_entity.pdbx_description
1 polymer ?
#
loop_
_entity_poly.entity_id
_entity_poly.type
_entity_poly.pdbx_seq_one_letter_code
_entity_poly.pdbx_strand_id
1 'polypeptide(L)'
;VSAQDNPPRPPLMGDQVIAGVVFILFGLYYIVFGSRKHSVMLFLTGFLVISFLVYYACIKVRPAAPDDMARRIIYLVVALLLGAVFGFLYMLFLPRLGLFGIGGVGGFTLAMVLLSLCANGLIQTNYGRGIFIAVLATVFGLVIFQYTIPTLMLSTVLTGTYLLILGIDFFARSGYKDHLAAFTHATNSDFYHPGRAAYVLVAAWIVGVPVGLVLQGTTQHANYQRLYHYQTY
;
A
#
# COMPACT_ATOMS: atom_id res chain seq x y z
N VAL A 1 -23.52 -1.78 -28.39
CA VAL A 1 -23.27 -3.19 -28.01
C VAL A 1 -23.94 -3.41 -26.68
N SER A 2 -24.83 -4.40 -26.68
CA SER A 2 -25.98 -4.59 -25.81
C SER A 2 -25.61 -5.07 -24.41
N ALA A 3 -26.52 -4.84 -23.46
CA ALA A 3 -26.40 -5.14 -22.03
C ALA A 3 -26.56 -6.64 -21.70
N GLN A 4 -25.69 -7.49 -22.27
CA GLN A 4 -25.68 -8.95 -22.08
C GLN A 4 -24.29 -9.46 -22.53
N ASP A 5 -23.42 -10.10 -21.77
CA ASP A 5 -23.43 -10.75 -20.48
C ASP A 5 -22.14 -10.35 -19.74
N ASN A 6 -22.26 -9.64 -18.62
CA ASN A 6 -21.15 -9.63 -17.64
C ASN A 6 -21.41 -10.84 -16.74
N PRO A 7 -20.47 -11.80 -16.58
CA PRO A 7 -20.68 -12.94 -15.71
C PRO A 7 -21.15 -12.45 -14.34
N PRO A 8 -22.13 -13.11 -13.69
CA PRO A 8 -22.62 -12.70 -12.38
C PRO A 8 -21.43 -12.52 -11.47
N ARG A 9 -21.24 -11.28 -10.99
CA ARG A 9 -20.09 -10.93 -10.17
C ARG A 9 -20.10 -11.88 -8.97
N PRO A 10 -18.99 -12.60 -8.69
CA PRO A 10 -18.96 -13.50 -7.55
C PRO A 10 -19.38 -12.74 -6.29
N PRO A 11 -20.16 -13.40 -5.39
CA PRO A 11 -20.65 -12.77 -4.18
C PRO A 11 -19.46 -12.15 -3.42
N LEU A 12 -19.70 -11.00 -2.79
CA LEU A 12 -18.69 -10.34 -1.97
C LEU A 12 -18.27 -11.30 -0.87
N MET A 13 -17.07 -11.84 -1.00
CA MET A 13 -16.50 -12.75 -0.01
C MET A 13 -16.18 -11.91 1.23
N GLY A 14 -16.57 -12.39 2.42
CA GLY A 14 -16.44 -11.62 3.66
C GLY A 14 -14.99 -11.19 3.98
N ASP A 15 -14.01 -11.96 3.52
CA ASP A 15 -12.58 -11.65 3.65
C ASP A 15 -12.17 -10.37 2.89
N GLN A 16 -12.73 -10.13 1.70
CA GLN A 16 -12.44 -8.92 0.91
C GLN A 16 -12.99 -7.66 1.57
N VAL A 17 -14.18 -7.76 2.18
CA VAL A 17 -14.80 -6.66 2.93
C VAL A 17 -13.94 -6.29 4.14
N ILE A 18 -13.52 -7.29 4.93
CA ILE A 18 -12.67 -7.08 6.11
C ILE A 18 -11.33 -6.47 5.70
N ALA A 19 -10.67 -7.02 4.67
CA ALA A 19 -9.43 -6.47 4.14
C ALA A 19 -9.59 -5.02 3.68
N GLY A 20 -10.66 -4.71 2.95
CA GLY A 20 -10.97 -3.36 2.48
C GLY A 20 -11.10 -2.35 3.61
N VAL A 21 -11.87 -2.66 4.67
CA VAL A 21 -12.01 -1.78 5.84
C VAL A 21 -10.65 -1.53 6.51
N VAL A 22 -9.87 -2.59 6.71
CA VAL A 22 -8.55 -2.52 7.34
C VAL A 22 -7.59 -1.63 6.53
N PHE A 23 -7.58 -1.78 5.20
CA PHE A 23 -6.76 -0.94 4.32
C PHE A 23 -7.19 0.54 4.31
N ILE A 24 -8.50 0.83 4.35
CA ILE A 24 -8.99 2.21 4.45
C ILE A 24 -8.55 2.85 5.77
N LEU A 25 -8.73 2.15 6.89
CA LEU A 25 -8.34 2.65 8.21
C LEU A 25 -6.84 2.92 8.30
N PHE A 26 -6.01 2.00 7.79
CA PHE A 26 -4.57 2.22 7.74
C PHE A 26 -4.19 3.34 6.77
N GLY A 27 -4.77 3.40 5.57
CA GLY A 27 -4.49 4.45 4.59
C GLY A 27 -4.79 5.84 5.13
N LEU A 28 -5.95 6.02 5.78
CA LEU A 28 -6.30 7.28 6.44
C LEU A 28 -5.33 7.62 7.58
N TYR A 29 -4.94 6.62 8.38
CA TYR A 29 -3.95 6.81 9.44
C TYR A 29 -2.60 7.29 8.89
N TYR A 30 -2.12 6.69 7.79
CA TYR A 30 -0.89 7.09 7.11
C TYR A 30 -0.95 8.53 6.58
N ILE A 31 -2.08 8.95 6.01
CA ILE A 31 -2.23 10.31 5.48
C ILE A 31 -2.24 11.35 6.61
N VAL A 32 -2.94 11.09 7.72
CA VAL A 32 -3.11 12.08 8.80
C VAL A 32 -1.91 12.10 9.76
N PHE A 33 -1.39 10.93 10.13
CA PHE A 33 -0.37 10.81 11.19
C PHE A 33 1.05 10.59 10.66
N GLY A 34 1.23 10.55 9.34
CA GLY A 34 2.47 10.25 8.62
C GLY A 34 3.70 11.11 8.94
N SER A 35 3.55 12.21 9.69
CA SER A 35 4.68 13.05 10.10
C SER A 35 4.80 13.24 11.62
N ARG A 36 3.85 12.69 12.40
CA ARG A 36 3.70 13.01 13.83
C ARG A 36 4.29 11.96 14.77
N LYS A 37 4.14 10.67 14.46
CA LYS A 37 4.57 9.56 15.33
C LYS A 37 5.41 8.55 14.56
N HIS A 38 6.71 8.83 14.42
CA HIS A 38 7.64 7.99 13.65
C HIS A 38 7.64 6.53 14.14
N SER A 39 7.61 6.31 15.45
CA SER A 39 7.53 4.96 16.04
C SER A 39 6.29 4.16 15.60
N VAL A 40 5.12 4.82 15.47
CA VAL A 40 3.90 4.11 15.05
C VAL A 40 3.96 3.77 13.57
N MET A 41 4.56 4.63 12.74
CA MET A 41 4.73 4.34 11.31
C MET A 41 5.71 3.20 11.06
N LEU A 42 6.76 3.08 11.87
CA LEU A 42 7.67 1.94 11.83
C LEU A 42 6.94 0.63 12.09
N PHE A 43 6.12 0.60 13.16
CA PHE A 43 5.25 -0.53 13.46
C PHE A 43 4.30 -0.85 12.30
N LEU A 44 3.58 0.16 11.79
CA LEU A 44 2.57 -0.01 10.75
C LEU A 44 3.17 -0.49 9.43
N THR A 45 4.39 -0.05 9.09
CA THR A 45 5.08 -0.43 7.86
C THR A 45 5.58 -1.86 7.94
N GLY A 46 6.22 -2.23 9.05
CA GLY A 46 6.64 -3.61 9.30
C GLY A 46 5.45 -4.57 9.34
N PHE A 47 4.36 -4.15 9.99
CA PHE A 47 3.08 -4.86 10.01
C PHE A 47 2.56 -5.12 8.61
N LEU A 48 2.40 -4.08 7.78
CA LEU A 48 1.84 -4.22 6.43
C LEU A 48 2.67 -5.14 5.54
N VAL A 49 4.00 -4.99 5.55
CA VAL A 49 4.89 -5.80 4.71
C VAL A 49 4.81 -7.27 5.10
N ILE A 50 4.85 -7.57 6.41
CA ILE A 50 4.86 -8.94 6.89
C ILE A 50 3.47 -9.58 6.78
N SER A 51 2.41 -8.84 7.08
CA SER A 51 1.04 -9.31 6.83
C SER A 51 0.82 -9.64 5.35
N PHE A 52 1.31 -8.81 4.43
CA PHE A 52 1.21 -9.09 3.00
C PHE A 52 2.02 -10.33 2.59
N LEU A 53 3.24 -10.47 3.11
CA LEU A 53 4.11 -11.62 2.85
C LEU A 53 3.53 -12.93 3.40
N VAL A 54 3.01 -12.93 4.62
CA VAL A 54 2.38 -14.09 5.26
C VAL A 54 1.10 -14.48 4.52
N TYR A 55 0.25 -13.51 4.17
CA TYR A 55 -0.95 -13.78 3.39
C TYR A 55 -0.62 -14.43 2.04
N TYR A 56 0.40 -13.90 1.36
CA TYR A 56 0.91 -14.49 0.11
C TYR A 56 1.46 -15.90 0.29
N ALA A 57 2.27 -16.14 1.34
CA ALA A 57 2.80 -17.45 1.66
C ALA A 57 1.69 -18.48 1.95
N CYS A 58 0.65 -18.10 2.70
CA CYS A 58 -0.49 -18.96 3.00
C CYS A 58 -1.22 -19.40 1.71
N ILE A 59 -1.47 -18.48 0.78
CA ILE A 59 -2.12 -18.78 -0.50
C ILE A 59 -1.26 -19.71 -1.36
N LYS A 60 0.06 -19.54 -1.36
CA LYS A 60 0.99 -20.39 -2.10
C LYS A 60 1.08 -21.80 -1.55
N VAL A 61 1.08 -21.95 -0.22
CA VAL A 61 1.23 -23.26 0.44
C VAL A 61 -0.02 -24.13 0.25
N ARG A 62 -1.21 -23.54 0.33
CA ARG A 62 -2.46 -24.23 -0.01
C ARG A 62 -3.40 -23.26 -0.72
N PRO A 63 -3.66 -23.45 -2.03
CA PRO A 63 -4.71 -22.71 -2.72
C PRO A 63 -6.03 -22.99 -2.00
N ALA A 64 -6.59 -21.97 -1.35
CA ALA A 64 -7.92 -22.09 -0.77
C ALA A 64 -8.90 -22.32 -1.92
N ALA A 65 -9.68 -23.41 -1.86
CA ALA A 65 -10.79 -23.61 -2.77
C ALA A 65 -11.79 -22.42 -2.63
N PRO A 66 -12.39 -21.94 -3.73
CA PRO A 66 -13.16 -20.70 -3.75
C PRO A 66 -14.42 -20.70 -2.85
N ASP A 67 -14.81 -21.86 -2.35
CA ASP A 67 -15.96 -22.14 -1.48
C ASP A 67 -15.65 -22.10 0.02
N ASP A 68 -14.37 -22.12 0.43
CA ASP A 68 -13.99 -22.22 1.84
C ASP A 68 -13.73 -20.84 2.49
N MET A 69 -14.81 -20.07 2.68
CA MET A 69 -14.77 -18.71 3.24
C MET A 69 -14.11 -18.66 4.63
N ALA A 70 -14.33 -19.68 5.46
CA ALA A 70 -13.75 -19.77 6.80
C ALA A 70 -12.21 -19.80 6.76
N ARG A 71 -11.62 -20.58 5.83
CA ARG A 71 -10.16 -20.66 5.70
C ARG A 71 -9.52 -19.36 5.24
N ARG A 72 -10.17 -18.63 4.33
CA ARG A 72 -9.67 -17.32 3.86
C ARG A 72 -9.64 -16.29 4.98
N ILE A 73 -10.67 -16.25 5.81
CA ILE A 73 -10.71 -15.38 6.99
C ILE A 73 -9.63 -15.80 7.98
N ILE A 74 -9.43 -17.10 8.23
CA ILE A 74 -8.36 -17.59 9.11
C ILE A 74 -6.98 -17.16 8.60
N TYR A 75 -6.70 -17.28 7.30
CA TYR A 75 -5.42 -16.81 6.73
C TYR A 75 -5.22 -15.31 6.91
N LEU A 76 -6.27 -14.50 6.76
CA LEU A 76 -6.22 -13.06 7.01
C LEU A 76 -5.91 -12.77 8.49
N VAL A 77 -6.60 -13.43 9.42
CA VAL A 77 -6.37 -13.27 10.87
C VAL A 77 -4.96 -13.69 11.26
N VAL A 78 -4.46 -14.82 10.73
CA VAL A 78 -3.09 -15.29 10.98
C VAL A 78 -2.06 -14.29 10.44
N ALA A 79 -2.28 -13.75 9.24
CA ALA A 79 -1.43 -12.70 8.67
C ALA A 79 -1.43 -11.42 9.51
N LEU A 80 -2.58 -11.05 10.09
CA LEU A 80 -2.72 -9.90 10.98
C LEU A 80 -1.97 -10.12 12.30
N LEU A 81 -2.11 -11.28 12.92
CA LEU A 81 -1.45 -11.59 14.19
C LEU A 81 0.07 -11.69 14.04
N LEU A 82 0.55 -12.41 13.02
CA LEU A 82 1.98 -12.51 12.75
C LEU A 82 2.56 -11.15 12.34
N GLY A 83 1.87 -10.39 11.49
CA GLY A 83 2.27 -9.03 11.15
C GLY A 83 2.39 -8.12 12.38
N ALA A 84 1.51 -8.25 13.37
CA ALA A 84 1.58 -7.46 14.60
C ALA A 84 2.80 -7.81 15.45
N VAL A 85 3.09 -9.11 15.62
CA VAL A 85 4.25 -9.57 16.38
C VAL A 85 5.55 -9.09 15.74
N PHE A 86 5.71 -9.30 14.43
CA PHE A 86 6.92 -8.90 13.75
C PHE A 86 7.02 -7.38 13.53
N GLY A 87 5.89 -6.68 13.35
CA GLY A 87 5.86 -5.21 13.29
C GLY A 87 6.31 -4.58 14.61
N PHE A 88 5.92 -5.19 15.75
CA PHE A 88 6.41 -4.78 17.07
C PHE A 88 7.91 -5.06 17.23
N LEU A 89 8.37 -6.23 16.78
CA LEU A 89 9.79 -6.59 16.80
C LEU A 89 10.63 -5.62 15.94
N TYR A 90 10.12 -5.26 14.77
CA TYR A 90 10.76 -4.33 13.84
C TYR A 90 10.90 -2.93 14.45
N MET A 91 9.85 -2.45 15.15
CA MET A 91 9.87 -1.19 15.86
C MET A 91 10.93 -1.17 16.99
N LEU A 92 11.09 -2.26 17.73
CA LEU A 92 11.96 -2.32 18.91
C LEU A 92 13.45 -2.48 18.56
N PHE A 93 13.77 -3.33 17.59
CA PHE A 93 15.16 -3.73 17.32
C PHE A 93 15.86 -2.89 16.25
N LEU A 94 15.13 -2.26 15.32
CA LEU A 94 15.71 -1.72 14.09
C LEU A 94 15.18 -0.33 13.69
N PRO A 95 15.24 0.68 14.57
CA PRO A 95 14.70 2.02 14.25
C PRO A 95 15.39 2.65 13.02
N ARG A 96 16.70 2.43 12.83
CA ARG A 96 17.44 2.98 11.68
C ARG A 96 17.13 2.29 10.35
N LEU A 97 16.95 0.97 10.34
CA LEU A 97 16.50 0.25 9.14
C LEU A 97 15.01 0.49 8.87
N GLY A 98 14.26 0.81 9.92
CA GLY A 98 12.88 1.23 9.88
C GLY A 98 12.60 2.39 8.93
N LEU A 99 13.46 3.41 8.98
CA LEU A 99 13.38 4.56 8.06
C LEU A 99 13.57 4.11 6.61
N PHE A 100 14.57 3.25 6.34
CA PHE A 100 14.77 2.69 5.01
C PHE A 100 13.53 1.91 4.52
N GLY A 101 12.87 1.17 5.41
CA GLY A 101 11.62 0.47 5.12
C GLY A 101 10.48 1.40 4.71
N ILE A 102 10.28 2.52 5.43
CA ILE A 102 9.25 3.52 5.07
C ILE A 102 9.52 4.12 3.69
N GLY A 103 10.77 4.50 3.42
CA GLY A 103 11.17 5.02 2.11
C GLY A 103 10.98 3.97 1.00
N GLY A 104 11.40 2.74 1.25
CA GLY A 104 11.26 1.63 0.30
C GLY A 104 9.82 1.33 -0.07
N VAL A 105 8.89 1.35 0.89
CA VAL A 105 7.46 1.16 0.62
C VAL A 105 6.87 2.36 -0.15
N GLY A 106 7.33 3.59 0.13
CA GLY A 106 6.99 4.76 -0.67
C GLY A 106 7.45 4.64 -2.13
N GLY A 107 8.68 4.19 -2.36
CA GLY A 107 9.22 3.95 -3.69
C GLY A 107 8.51 2.79 -4.41
N PHE A 108 8.18 1.72 -3.69
CA PHE A 108 7.40 0.59 -4.21
C PHE A 108 6.00 1.03 -4.68
N THR A 109 5.29 1.82 -3.86
CA THR A 109 3.94 2.30 -4.20
C THR A 109 3.98 3.24 -5.39
N LEU A 110 4.97 4.13 -5.48
CA LEU A 110 5.19 4.99 -6.65
C LEU A 110 5.50 4.17 -7.91
N ALA A 111 6.34 3.14 -7.81
CA ALA A 111 6.63 2.24 -8.92
C ALA A 111 5.38 1.51 -9.41
N MET A 112 4.56 1.00 -8.48
CA MET A 112 3.31 0.31 -8.80
C MET A 112 2.30 1.23 -9.49
N VAL A 113 2.17 2.47 -9.02
CA VAL A 113 1.30 3.44 -9.68
C VAL A 113 1.83 3.75 -11.08
N LEU A 114 3.13 4.03 -11.24
CA LEU A 114 3.74 4.30 -12.55
C LEU A 114 3.54 3.15 -13.55
N LEU A 115 3.69 1.90 -13.11
CA LEU A 115 3.38 0.74 -13.95
C LEU A 115 1.89 0.69 -14.31
N SER A 116 0.99 1.12 -13.44
CA SER A 116 -0.45 1.11 -13.73
C SER A 116 -0.93 2.20 -14.70
N LEU A 117 -0.11 3.19 -15.09
CA LEU A 117 -0.53 4.24 -16.04
C LEU A 117 -0.73 3.74 -17.48
N CYS A 118 -0.02 2.68 -17.89
CA CYS A 118 -0.16 2.10 -19.23
C CYS A 118 -0.87 0.75 -19.17
N ALA A 119 -1.79 0.50 -20.11
CA ALA A 119 -2.33 -0.83 -20.33
C ALA A 119 -1.18 -1.82 -20.60
N ASN A 120 -1.16 -2.94 -19.86
CA ASN A 120 -0.06 -3.92 -19.80
C ASN A 120 1.25 -3.46 -19.12
N GLY A 121 1.27 -2.36 -18.38
CA GLY A 121 2.47 -1.88 -17.71
C GLY A 121 3.42 -1.12 -18.65
N LEU A 122 4.13 -0.11 -18.11
CA LEU A 122 5.14 0.64 -18.86
C LEU A 122 6.28 -0.27 -19.39
N ILE A 123 6.55 -1.37 -18.67
CA ILE A 123 7.53 -2.40 -19.03
C ILE A 123 6.80 -3.73 -19.13
N GLN A 124 6.87 -4.39 -20.29
CA GLN A 124 6.13 -5.64 -20.55
C GLN A 124 6.91 -6.89 -20.10
N THR A 125 8.20 -6.78 -19.84
CA THR A 125 9.02 -7.90 -19.37
C THR A 125 8.91 -8.06 -17.86
N ASN A 126 8.61 -9.28 -17.39
CA ASN A 126 8.49 -9.59 -15.96
C ASN A 126 9.75 -9.20 -15.17
N TYR A 127 10.92 -9.49 -15.73
CA TYR A 127 12.21 -9.10 -15.13
C TYR A 127 12.41 -7.59 -15.07
N GLY A 128 12.01 -6.85 -16.12
CA GLY A 128 12.15 -5.40 -16.17
C GLY A 128 11.23 -4.69 -15.17
N ARG A 129 10.01 -5.20 -14.94
CA ARG A 129 9.09 -4.70 -13.90
C ARG A 129 9.70 -4.86 -12.50
N GLY A 130 10.23 -6.05 -12.20
CA GLY A 130 10.85 -6.33 -10.91
C GLY A 130 12.06 -5.42 -10.63
N ILE A 131 12.92 -5.23 -11.63
CA ILE A 131 14.09 -4.33 -11.51
C ILE A 131 13.63 -2.89 -11.30
N PHE A 132 12.64 -2.40 -12.05
CA PHE A 132 12.15 -1.04 -11.90
C PHE A 132 11.61 -0.76 -10.49
N ILE A 133 10.83 -1.69 -9.94
CA ILE A 133 10.31 -1.62 -8.57
C ILE A 133 11.46 -1.63 -7.56
N ALA A 134 12.43 -2.54 -7.72
CA ALA A 134 13.57 -2.65 -6.82
C ALA A 134 14.44 -1.39 -6.81
N VAL A 135 14.68 -0.80 -7.99
CA VAL A 135 15.45 0.44 -8.13
C VAL A 135 14.72 1.60 -7.45
N LEU A 136 13.44 1.81 -7.72
CA LEU A 136 12.69 2.91 -7.11
C LEU A 136 12.56 2.77 -5.58
N ALA A 137 12.33 1.55 -5.09
CA ALA A 137 12.31 1.27 -3.65
C ALA A 137 13.68 1.57 -3.00
N THR A 138 14.78 1.16 -3.65
CA THR A 138 16.14 1.40 -3.12
C THR A 138 16.50 2.88 -3.14
N VAL A 139 16.15 3.60 -4.21
CA VAL A 139 16.40 5.05 -4.33
C VAL A 139 15.64 5.82 -3.25
N PHE A 140 14.34 5.59 -3.08
CA PHE A 140 13.58 6.26 -2.00
C PHE A 140 14.07 5.87 -0.60
N GLY A 141 14.48 4.61 -0.43
CA GLY A 141 15.11 4.14 0.80
C GLY A 141 16.45 4.83 1.10
N LEU A 142 17.28 5.12 0.09
CA LEU A 142 18.53 5.86 0.27
C LEU A 142 18.29 7.35 0.52
N VAL A 143 17.35 7.96 -0.21
CA VAL A 143 17.03 9.40 -0.11
C VAL A 143 16.52 9.77 1.28
N ILE A 144 15.85 8.86 1.99
CA ILE A 144 15.35 9.12 3.35
C ILE A 144 16.46 9.35 4.39
N PHE A 145 17.68 8.84 4.13
CA PHE A 145 18.83 9.08 5.01
C PHE A 145 19.35 10.52 4.88
N GLN A 146 19.21 11.14 3.71
CA GLN A 146 19.66 12.52 3.47
C GLN A 146 18.56 13.55 3.78
N TYR A 147 17.30 13.21 3.48
CA TYR A 147 16.16 14.11 3.58
C TYR A 147 15.02 13.49 4.41
N THR A 148 15.31 13.21 5.69
CA THR A 148 14.44 12.40 6.56
C THR A 148 13.01 12.92 6.65
N ILE A 149 12.79 14.21 6.95
CA ILE A 149 11.43 14.73 7.15
C ILE A 149 10.62 14.80 5.84
N PRO A 150 11.09 15.46 4.76
CA PRO A 150 10.27 15.60 3.55
C PRO A 150 10.09 14.27 2.81
N THR A 151 11.09 13.38 2.82
CA THR A 151 10.98 12.06 2.17
C THR A 151 10.04 11.14 2.92
N LEU A 152 10.00 11.24 4.26
CA LEU A 152 9.09 10.46 5.10
C LEU A 152 7.64 10.95 4.93
N MET A 153 7.41 12.26 4.85
CA MET A 153 6.09 12.81 4.48
C MET A 153 5.65 12.29 3.11
N LEU A 154 6.52 12.42 2.10
CA LEU A 154 6.19 11.99 0.75
C LEU A 154 5.87 10.48 0.72
N SER A 155 6.73 9.64 1.30
CA SER A 155 6.55 8.19 1.29
C SER A 155 5.28 7.74 2.01
N THR A 156 4.94 8.38 3.14
CA THR A 156 3.74 8.04 3.92
C THR A 156 2.46 8.48 3.23
N VAL A 157 2.46 9.64 2.56
CA VAL A 157 1.31 10.10 1.76
C VAL A 157 1.12 9.23 0.51
N LEU A 158 2.20 8.91 -0.20
CA LEU A 158 2.16 8.01 -1.37
C LEU A 158 1.56 6.66 -0.98
N THR A 159 2.08 6.07 0.11
CA THR A 159 1.63 4.77 0.62
C THR A 159 0.21 4.82 1.16
N GLY A 160 -0.13 5.85 1.95
CA GLY A 160 -1.46 6.00 2.55
C GLY A 160 -2.56 6.20 1.52
N THR A 161 -2.31 7.04 0.51
CA THR A 161 -3.25 7.26 -0.61
C THR A 161 -3.43 5.98 -1.42
N TYR A 162 -2.35 5.24 -1.63
CA TYR A 162 -2.40 3.95 -2.31
C TYR A 162 -3.24 2.91 -1.54
N LEU A 163 -3.03 2.78 -0.23
CA LEU A 163 -3.80 1.88 0.64
C LEU A 163 -5.30 2.23 0.67
N LEU A 164 -5.62 3.52 0.71
CA LEU A 164 -7.01 4.00 0.69
C LEU A 164 -7.71 3.58 -0.60
N ILE A 165 -7.05 3.78 -1.74
CA ILE A 165 -7.56 3.42 -3.06
C ILE A 165 -7.69 1.91 -3.22
N LEU A 166 -6.70 1.14 -2.75
CA LEU A 166 -6.76 -0.31 -2.73
C LEU A 166 -7.94 -0.79 -1.87
N GLY A 167 -8.16 -0.17 -0.72
CA GLY A 167 -9.30 -0.41 0.16
C GLY A 167 -10.64 -0.15 -0.53
N ILE A 168 -10.77 0.95 -1.26
CA ILE A 168 -11.97 1.24 -2.07
C ILE A 168 -12.14 0.20 -3.18
N ASP A 169 -11.08 -0.23 -3.84
CA ASP A 169 -11.14 -1.25 -4.90
C ASP A 169 -11.66 -2.61 -4.38
N PHE A 170 -11.37 -2.98 -3.14
CA PHE A 170 -11.96 -4.18 -2.51
C PHE A 170 -13.49 -4.15 -2.47
N PHE A 171 -14.10 -2.97 -2.31
CA PHE A 171 -15.56 -2.78 -2.35
C PHE A 171 -16.09 -2.57 -3.77
N ALA A 172 -15.42 -1.72 -4.55
CA ALA A 172 -15.84 -1.32 -5.88
C ALA A 172 -15.67 -2.45 -6.91
N ARG A 173 -14.78 -3.42 -6.64
CA ARG A 173 -14.42 -4.53 -7.53
C ARG A 173 -14.05 -4.02 -8.93
N SER A 174 -13.27 -2.94 -8.99
CA SER A 174 -12.83 -2.29 -10.23
C SER A 174 -11.67 -2.99 -10.94
N GLY A 175 -11.07 -4.00 -10.30
CA GLY A 175 -9.99 -4.82 -10.85
C GLY A 175 -8.59 -4.29 -10.56
N TYR A 176 -8.46 -3.23 -9.74
CA TYR A 176 -7.16 -2.63 -9.43
C TYR A 176 -6.26 -3.57 -8.61
N LYS A 177 -6.86 -4.34 -7.69
CA LYS A 177 -6.18 -5.41 -6.95
C LYS A 177 -5.63 -6.51 -7.86
N ASP A 178 -6.28 -6.78 -8.98
CA ASP A 178 -5.84 -7.77 -9.95
C ASP A 178 -4.61 -7.25 -10.73
N HIS A 179 -4.43 -5.92 -10.85
CA HIS A 179 -3.18 -5.33 -11.36
C HIS A 179 -2.02 -5.54 -10.39
N LEU A 180 -2.24 -5.31 -9.11
CA LEU A 180 -1.23 -5.57 -8.08
C LEU A 180 -0.83 -7.05 -8.08
N ALA A 181 -1.81 -7.96 -8.15
CA ALA A 181 -1.56 -9.39 -8.26
C ALA A 181 -0.83 -9.73 -9.57
N ALA A 182 -1.24 -9.22 -10.72
CA ALA A 182 -0.61 -9.50 -12.01
C ALA A 182 0.81 -8.92 -12.15
N PHE A 183 1.14 -7.82 -11.48
CA PHE A 183 2.51 -7.29 -11.46
C PHE A 183 3.42 -8.03 -10.49
N THR A 184 2.85 -8.65 -9.45
CA THR A 184 3.60 -9.44 -8.45
C THR A 184 3.68 -10.92 -8.84
N HIS A 185 2.73 -11.43 -9.63
CA HIS A 185 2.72 -12.79 -10.17
C HIS A 185 3.28 -12.81 -11.59
N ALA A 186 4.42 -13.48 -11.79
CA ALA A 186 4.98 -13.80 -13.09
C ALA A 186 4.22 -14.95 -13.80
N THR A 187 2.88 -14.88 -13.85
CA THR A 187 2.07 -15.85 -14.60
C THR A 187 1.62 -15.21 -15.90
N ASN A 188 2.15 -15.75 -17.00
CA ASN A 188 1.72 -15.43 -18.37
C ASN A 188 0.22 -15.79 -18.54
N SER A 189 -0.48 -15.05 -19.42
CA SER A 189 -1.92 -15.10 -19.76
C SER A 189 -2.86 -14.60 -18.64
N ASP A 190 -3.59 -13.48 -18.75
CA ASP A 190 -4.17 -12.84 -19.94
C ASP A 190 -4.07 -11.31 -19.90
N PHE A 191 -4.06 -10.73 -21.09
CA PHE A 191 -3.91 -9.30 -21.36
C PHE A 191 -4.77 -8.42 -20.44
N TYR A 192 -4.07 -7.53 -19.76
CA TYR A 192 -4.65 -6.57 -18.85
C TYR A 192 -5.34 -5.46 -19.64
N HIS A 193 -6.68 -5.43 -19.60
CA HIS A 193 -7.48 -4.28 -20.04
C HIS A 193 -7.92 -3.47 -18.81
N PRO A 194 -7.27 -2.34 -18.51
CA PRO A 194 -7.78 -1.41 -17.51
C PRO A 194 -9.19 -0.98 -17.89
N GLY A 195 -10.17 -1.42 -17.10
CA GLY A 195 -11.49 -0.81 -17.13
C GLY A 195 -11.37 0.66 -16.75
N ARG A 196 -12.32 1.49 -17.21
CA ARG A 196 -12.36 2.93 -16.92
C ARG A 196 -12.23 3.24 -15.41
N ALA A 197 -12.70 2.33 -14.55
CA ALA A 197 -12.61 2.46 -13.11
C ALA A 197 -11.16 2.41 -12.57
N ALA A 198 -10.26 1.61 -13.15
CA ALA A 198 -8.87 1.55 -12.73
C ALA A 198 -8.13 2.88 -13.00
N TYR A 199 -8.40 3.51 -14.14
CA TYR A 199 -7.87 4.84 -14.45
C TYR A 199 -8.41 5.93 -13.54
N VAL A 200 -9.68 5.86 -13.15
CA VAL A 200 -10.28 6.80 -12.17
C VAL A 200 -9.59 6.66 -10.81
N LEU A 201 -9.22 5.45 -10.40
CA LEU A 201 -8.49 5.21 -9.16
C LEU A 201 -7.05 5.77 -9.22
N VAL A 202 -6.36 5.61 -10.35
CA VAL A 202 -5.03 6.23 -10.54
C VAL A 202 -5.14 7.77 -10.53
N ALA A 203 -6.17 8.33 -11.17
CA ALA A 203 -6.42 9.77 -11.11
C ALA A 203 -6.71 10.24 -9.68
N ALA A 204 -7.50 9.49 -8.91
CA ALA A 204 -7.74 9.76 -7.50
C ALA A 204 -6.45 9.72 -6.67
N TRP A 205 -5.49 8.85 -7.02
CA TRP A 205 -4.19 8.82 -6.36
C TRP A 205 -3.37 10.08 -6.64
N ILE A 206 -3.31 10.50 -7.92
CA ILE A 206 -2.58 11.71 -8.34
C ILE A 206 -3.13 12.96 -7.63
N VAL A 207 -4.44 13.03 -7.38
CA VAL A 207 -5.07 14.13 -6.65
C VAL A 207 -4.93 13.99 -5.12
N GLY A 208 -5.03 12.77 -4.59
CA GLY A 208 -4.96 12.50 -3.15
C GLY A 208 -3.58 12.79 -2.55
N VAL A 209 -2.50 12.59 -3.31
CA VAL A 209 -1.12 12.81 -2.84
C VAL A 209 -0.84 14.30 -2.52
N PRO A 210 -1.13 15.28 -3.40
CA PRO A 210 -1.02 16.70 -3.07
C PRO A 210 -1.84 17.10 -1.84
N VAL A 211 -3.08 16.60 -1.72
CA VAL A 211 -3.96 16.90 -0.59
C VAL A 211 -3.35 16.38 0.72
N GLY A 212 -2.86 15.14 0.73
CA GLY A 212 -2.19 14.56 1.88
C GLY A 212 -0.92 15.32 2.28
N LEU A 213 -0.13 15.79 1.32
CA LEU A 213 1.05 16.61 1.58
C LEU A 213 0.71 17.95 2.23
N VAL A 214 -0.34 18.63 1.77
CA VAL A 214 -0.81 19.90 2.37
C VAL A 214 -1.29 19.68 3.81
N LEU A 215 -2.04 18.60 4.06
CA LEU A 215 -2.51 18.25 5.40
C LEU A 215 -1.35 17.96 6.37
N GLN A 216 -0.35 17.19 5.94
CA GLN A 216 0.81 16.91 6.78
C GLN A 216 1.72 18.13 6.97
N GLY A 217 1.88 18.96 5.95
CA GLY A 217 2.68 20.19 5.99
C GLY A 217 2.11 21.21 6.96
N THR A 218 0.82 21.52 6.86
CA THR A 218 0.14 22.44 7.80
C THR A 218 0.23 21.96 9.24
N THR A 219 0.06 20.66 9.47
CA THR A 219 0.16 20.06 10.80
C THR A 219 1.57 20.12 11.38
N GLN A 220 2.61 19.98 10.55
CA GLN A 220 3.99 20.10 11.01
C GLN A 220 4.38 21.53 11.35
N HIS A 221 4.01 22.52 10.54
CA HIS A 221 4.28 23.92 10.86
C HIS A 221 3.69 24.33 12.23
N ALA A 222 2.49 23.85 12.56
CA ALA A 222 1.87 24.09 13.87
C ALA A 222 2.63 23.45 15.04
N ASN A 223 3.24 22.28 14.84
CA ASN A 223 4.03 21.61 15.90
C ASN A 223 5.39 22.27 16.11
N TYR A 224 6.05 22.73 15.04
CA TYR A 224 7.30 23.49 15.17
C TYR A 224 7.10 24.77 16.01
N GLN A 225 6.03 25.52 15.73
CA GLN A 225 5.73 26.75 16.48
C GLN A 225 5.51 26.52 17.98
N ARG A 226 4.89 25.38 18.36
CA ARG A 226 4.71 25.02 19.77
C ARG A 226 6.04 24.75 20.47
N LEU A 227 6.96 24.03 19.82
CA LEU A 227 8.28 23.73 20.41
C LEU A 227 9.11 25.00 20.64
N TYR A 228 9.08 25.96 19.71
CA TYR A 228 9.75 27.25 19.91
C TYR A 228 9.16 28.05 21.07
N HIS A 229 7.85 27.96 21.30
CA HIS A 229 7.21 28.64 22.43
C HIS A 229 7.57 28.02 23.78
N TYR A 230 7.76 26.70 23.89
CA TYR A 230 8.22 26.07 25.14
C TYR A 230 9.68 26.34 25.49
N GLN A 231 10.50 26.76 24.53
CA GLN A 231 11.92 27.07 24.76
C GLN A 231 12.16 28.53 25.20
N THR A 232 11.12 29.38 25.15
CA THR A 232 11.19 30.80 25.51
C THR A 232 10.61 31.13 26.90
N TYR A 233 10.08 30.14 27.61
CA TYR A 233 9.63 30.23 29.01
C TYR A 233 10.43 29.28 29.89
#